data_AF-A0A1B7NFW6-F1
#
_entry.id   AF-A0A1B7NFW6-F1
#
_cell.length_a   1.000
_cell.length_b   1.000
_cell.length_c   1.000
_cell.angle_alpha   90.00
_cell.angle_beta   90.00
_cell.angle_gamma   90.00
#
_symmetry.space_group_name_H-M   'P 1'
#
loop_
_entity.id
_entity.type
_entity.pdbx_description
1 polymer ?
#
loop_
_entity_poly.entity_id
_entity_poly.type
_entity_poly.pdbx_seq_one_letter_code
_entity_poly.pdbx_strand_id
1 'polypeptide(L)'
;MRTPARRSSPAHTADVVTYRLNDKMMYVPPAQSFDQAVTFARSAFESDLTGIDKSRISFSLNVLANGKHGSVGISSVAWPTIVSHLARYEIIDVHVQPEIKVSPPPSYRSCSPTEAVEKEPCSSSRPSSHHNSFDPRRFFHRMSS
;
A
#
# COMPACT_ATOMS: atom_id res chain seq x y z
N MET A 1 -13.71 -47.59 -15.94
CA MET A 1 -12.86 -46.41 -15.62
C MET A 1 -13.32 -45.84 -14.28
N ARG A 2 -12.51 -45.94 -13.22
CA ARG A 2 -12.82 -45.34 -11.90
C ARG A 2 -12.03 -44.05 -11.78
N THR A 3 -12.72 -42.92 -11.67
CA THR A 3 -12.12 -41.62 -11.35
C THR A 3 -11.61 -41.64 -9.91
N PRO A 4 -10.38 -41.16 -9.63
CA PRO A 4 -9.92 -41.04 -8.26
C PRO A 4 -10.73 -39.95 -7.54
N ALA A 5 -11.32 -40.30 -6.40
CA ALA A 5 -11.98 -39.36 -5.51
C ALA A 5 -10.95 -38.33 -5.02
N ARG A 6 -11.19 -37.06 -5.33
CA ARG A 6 -10.41 -35.93 -4.83
C ARG A 6 -10.54 -35.90 -3.31
N ARG A 7 -9.49 -36.28 -2.58
CA ARG A 7 -9.41 -36.04 -1.13
C ARG A 7 -9.40 -34.52 -0.93
N SER A 8 -10.52 -33.97 -0.51
CA SER A 8 -10.55 -32.67 0.15
C SER A 8 -9.90 -32.85 1.52
N SER A 9 -8.59 -32.59 1.61
CA SER A 9 -7.95 -32.39 2.90
C SER A 9 -8.72 -31.29 3.62
N PRO A 10 -9.13 -31.48 4.89
CA PRO A 10 -9.76 -30.39 5.64
C PRO A 10 -8.83 -29.18 5.60
N ALA A 11 -9.39 -28.00 5.36
CA ALA A 11 -8.66 -26.75 5.37
C ALA A 11 -8.07 -26.56 6.78
N HIS A 12 -6.83 -26.99 6.98
CA HIS A 12 -6.14 -26.85 8.24
C HIS A 12 -5.77 -25.37 8.39
N THR A 13 -6.60 -24.63 9.13
CA THR A 13 -6.18 -23.37 9.73
C THR A 13 -4.96 -23.64 10.59
N ALA A 14 -3.89 -22.85 10.44
CA ALA A 14 -2.71 -22.96 11.27
C ALA A 14 -3.07 -22.91 12.76
N ASP A 15 -2.47 -23.77 13.58
CA ASP A 15 -2.56 -23.75 15.04
C ASP A 15 -1.44 -22.90 15.68
N VAL A 16 -0.39 -22.60 14.91
CA VAL A 16 0.77 -21.80 15.32
C VAL A 16 1.37 -21.09 14.11
N VAL A 17 1.79 -19.84 14.30
CA VAL A 17 2.52 -19.02 13.32
C VAL A 17 3.82 -18.49 13.96
N THR A 18 4.68 -17.92 13.14
CA THR A 18 5.95 -17.35 13.59
C THR A 18 5.95 -15.85 13.35
N TYR A 19 6.23 -15.05 14.36
CA TYR A 19 6.52 -13.63 14.17
C TYR A 19 8.01 -13.41 14.02
N ARG A 20 8.43 -12.51 13.14
CA ARG A 20 9.83 -12.10 12.97
C ARG A 20 10.00 -10.60 13.14
N LEU A 21 10.97 -10.18 13.96
CA LEU A 21 11.38 -8.78 14.14
C LEU A 21 12.91 -8.72 14.29
N ASN A 22 13.61 -7.95 13.45
CA ASN A 22 15.07 -7.78 13.49
C ASN A 22 15.83 -9.12 13.63
N ASP A 23 15.51 -10.08 12.75
CA ASP A 23 16.06 -11.45 12.72
C ASP A 23 15.72 -12.34 13.94
N LYS A 24 15.02 -11.83 14.96
CA LYS A 24 14.46 -12.65 16.05
C LYS A 24 13.13 -13.23 15.61
N MET A 25 12.90 -14.51 15.93
CA MET A 25 11.66 -15.22 15.63
C MET A 25 11.01 -15.78 16.89
N MET A 26 9.68 -15.68 16.98
CA MET A 26 8.90 -16.17 18.11
C MET A 26 7.67 -16.91 17.60
N TYR A 27 7.42 -18.12 18.12
CA TYR A 27 6.17 -18.84 17.85
C TYR A 27 5.03 -18.25 18.67
N VAL A 28 3.91 -17.98 18.00
CA VAL A 28 2.71 -17.41 18.63
C VAL A 28 1.47 -18.11 18.09
N PRO A 29 0.38 -18.18 18.88
CA PRO A 29 -0.90 -18.59 18.33
C PRO A 29 -1.36 -17.59 17.25
N PRO A 30 -2.08 -18.05 16.21
CA PRO A 30 -2.66 -17.14 15.23
C PRO A 30 -3.62 -16.17 15.92
N ALA A 31 -3.39 -14.87 15.72
CA ALA A 31 -4.27 -13.84 16.26
C ALA A 31 -5.58 -13.77 15.46
N GLN A 32 -6.71 -13.70 16.16
CA GLN A 32 -8.04 -13.57 15.58
C GLN A 32 -8.31 -12.16 15.02
N SER A 33 -7.59 -11.16 15.52
CA SER A 33 -7.68 -9.77 15.08
C SER A 33 -6.31 -9.11 14.96
N PHE A 34 -6.26 -8.00 14.22
CA PHE A 34 -5.04 -7.21 14.07
C PHE A 34 -4.57 -6.63 15.42
N ASP A 35 -5.46 -6.14 16.27
CA ASP A 35 -5.09 -5.61 17.59
C ASP A 35 -4.55 -6.70 18.53
N GLN A 36 -5.09 -7.92 18.43
CA GLN A 36 -4.55 -9.07 19.14
C GLN A 36 -3.16 -9.42 18.62
N ALA A 37 -2.93 -9.34 17.31
CA ALA A 37 -1.61 -9.53 16.71
C ALA A 37 -0.59 -8.51 17.24
N VAL A 38 -0.96 -7.24 17.32
CA VAL A 38 -0.12 -6.18 17.93
C VAL A 38 0.20 -6.52 19.39
N THR A 39 -0.78 -7.02 20.14
CA THR A 39 -0.60 -7.41 21.54
C THR A 39 0.37 -8.59 21.67
N PHE A 40 0.21 -9.63 20.83
CA PHE A 40 1.12 -10.78 20.80
C PHE A 40 2.53 -10.37 20.39
N ALA A 41 2.68 -9.51 19.38
CA ALA A 41 3.99 -9.01 18.96
C ALA A 41 4.68 -8.27 20.11
N ARG A 42 3.97 -7.37 20.81
CA ARG A 42 4.53 -6.63 21.94
C ARG A 42 4.98 -7.53 23.09
N SER A 43 4.22 -8.59 23.39
CA SER A 43 4.60 -9.56 24.43
C SER A 43 5.75 -10.48 23.97
N ALA A 44 5.81 -10.83 22.68
CA ALA A 44 6.88 -11.66 22.14
C ALA A 44 8.22 -10.91 22.02
N PHE A 45 8.18 -9.59 21.80
CA PHE A 45 9.36 -8.75 21.58
C PHE A 45 9.40 -7.56 22.56
N GLU A 46 9.17 -7.82 23.85
CA GLU A 46 9.12 -6.76 24.88
C GLU A 46 10.36 -5.87 24.87
N SER A 47 11.56 -6.45 24.67
CA SER A 47 12.81 -5.70 24.61
C SER A 47 12.86 -4.66 23.49
N ASP A 48 12.18 -4.93 22.37
CA ASP A 48 12.28 -4.13 21.14
C ASP A 48 11.04 -3.24 20.91
N LEU A 49 9.88 -3.62 21.48
CA LEU A 49 8.60 -2.95 21.27
C LEU A 49 8.06 -2.21 22.50
N THR A 50 8.75 -2.25 23.64
CA THR A 50 8.38 -1.46 24.82
C THR A 50 8.44 0.04 24.49
N GLY A 51 7.38 0.77 24.85
CA GLY A 51 7.28 2.22 24.59
C GLY A 51 6.92 2.59 23.15
N ILE A 52 6.88 1.64 22.22
CA ILE A 52 6.43 1.88 20.84
C ILE A 52 4.91 1.98 20.79
N ASP A 53 4.41 3.02 20.13
CA ASP A 53 2.98 3.19 19.91
C ASP A 53 2.42 2.08 19.00
N LYS A 54 1.21 1.60 19.32
CA LYS A 54 0.57 0.49 18.59
C LYS A 54 0.33 0.82 17.12
N SER A 55 0.03 2.07 16.79
CA SER A 55 -0.23 2.50 15.40
C SER A 55 1.00 2.40 14.51
N ARG A 56 2.20 2.34 15.10
CA ARG A 56 3.47 2.21 14.37
C ARG A 56 3.82 0.75 14.09
N ILE A 57 3.10 -0.22 14.65
CA ILE A 57 3.36 -1.64 14.42
C ILE A 57 2.57 -2.09 13.20
N SER A 58 3.27 -2.68 12.23
CA SER A 58 2.67 -3.23 11.01
C SER A 58 3.18 -4.62 10.72
N PHE A 59 2.43 -5.37 9.92
CA PHE A 59 2.72 -6.76 9.60
C PHE A 59 2.82 -6.97 8.09
N SER A 60 3.66 -7.90 7.66
CA SER A 60 3.75 -8.32 6.26
C SER A 60 4.05 -9.81 6.12
N LEU A 61 3.76 -10.36 4.94
CA LEU A 61 4.20 -11.69 4.52
C LEU A 61 5.23 -11.58 3.41
N ASN A 62 6.16 -12.54 3.38
CA ASN A 62 7.01 -12.70 2.20
C ASN A 62 6.25 -13.51 1.15
N VAL A 63 6.20 -12.99 -0.07
CA VAL A 63 5.55 -13.64 -1.20
C VAL A 63 6.56 -13.85 -2.31
N LEU A 64 6.40 -14.95 -3.05
CA LEU A 64 7.13 -15.18 -4.29
C LEU A 64 6.18 -14.87 -5.45
N ALA A 65 6.39 -13.72 -6.09
CA ALA A 65 5.61 -13.30 -7.26
C ALA A 65 6.55 -13.15 -8.46
N ASN A 66 6.24 -13.83 -9.57
CA ASN A 66 7.03 -13.79 -10.81
C ASN A 66 8.53 -14.10 -10.61
N GLY A 67 8.85 -15.06 -9.73
CA GLY A 67 10.22 -15.46 -9.43
C GLY A 67 11.01 -14.45 -8.58
N LYS A 68 10.37 -13.40 -8.06
CA LYS A 68 10.98 -12.42 -7.16
C LYS A 68 10.35 -12.51 -5.78
N HIS A 69 11.19 -12.49 -4.75
CA HIS A 69 10.74 -12.32 -3.39
C HIS A 69 10.30 -10.87 -3.19
N GLY A 70 9.11 -10.69 -2.64
CA GLY A 70 8.56 -9.41 -2.23
C GLY A 70 7.93 -9.52 -0.85
N SER A 71 7.66 -8.36 -0.25
CA SER A 71 6.91 -8.27 1.00
C SER A 71 5.56 -7.61 0.74
N VAL A 72 4.49 -8.20 1.28
CA VAL A 72 3.13 -7.69 1.16
C VAL A 72 2.60 -7.38 2.54
N GLY A 73 2.26 -6.12 2.78
CA GLY A 73 1.67 -5.66 4.04
C GLY A 73 0.27 -6.23 4.25
N ILE A 74 -0.06 -6.56 5.50
CA ILE A 74 -1.38 -7.02 5.91
C ILE A 74 -2.10 -5.84 6.57
N SER A 75 -3.21 -5.41 5.99
CA SER A 75 -4.07 -4.40 6.61
C SER A 75 -4.93 -5.00 7.72
N SER A 76 -5.41 -4.17 8.65
CA SER A 76 -6.29 -4.61 9.74
C SER A 76 -7.57 -5.29 9.24
N VAL A 77 -8.15 -4.78 8.15
CA VAL A 77 -9.37 -5.34 7.54
C VAL A 77 -9.14 -6.65 6.79
N ALA A 78 -7.95 -6.86 6.25
CA ALA A 78 -7.60 -8.11 5.55
C ALA A 78 -7.15 -9.22 6.51
N TRP A 79 -6.81 -8.87 7.76
CA TRP A 79 -6.23 -9.78 8.74
C TRP A 79 -7.00 -11.10 8.90
N PRO A 80 -8.34 -11.11 9.14
CA PRO A 80 -9.05 -12.36 9.39
C PRO A 80 -8.99 -13.30 8.18
N THR A 81 -9.10 -12.76 6.97
CA THR A 81 -9.01 -13.51 5.72
C THR A 81 -7.60 -14.08 5.55
N ILE A 82 -6.56 -13.26 5.71
CA ILE A 82 -5.19 -13.69 5.50
C ILE A 82 -4.78 -14.76 6.51
N VAL A 83 -5.05 -14.55 7.80
CA VAL A 83 -4.67 -15.51 8.86
C VAL A 83 -5.34 -16.87 8.68
N SER A 84 -6.57 -16.91 8.16
CA SER A 84 -7.28 -18.19 7.89
C SER A 84 -6.61 -19.07 6.84
N HIS A 85 -5.75 -18.49 5.99
CA HIS A 85 -5.06 -19.18 4.89
C HIS A 85 -3.59 -19.47 5.17
N LEU A 86 -3.05 -19.05 6.31
CA LEU A 86 -1.65 -19.28 6.63
C LEU A 86 -1.39 -20.76 6.89
N ALA A 87 -0.23 -21.22 6.42
CA ALA A 87 0.28 -22.53 6.79
C ALA A 87 0.77 -22.52 8.26
N ARG A 88 0.89 -23.71 8.84
CA ARG A 88 1.52 -23.85 10.16
C ARG A 88 2.97 -23.36 10.09
N TYR A 89 3.39 -22.61 11.10
CA TYR A 89 4.72 -21.99 11.22
C TYR A 89 5.03 -20.90 10.19
N GLU A 90 4.04 -20.46 9.40
CA GLU A 90 4.19 -19.35 8.45
C GLU A 90 4.79 -18.12 9.13
N ILE A 91 5.68 -17.42 8.45
CA ILE A 91 6.42 -16.27 9.00
C ILE A 91 5.67 -14.98 8.67
N ILE A 92 5.24 -14.28 9.71
CA ILE A 92 4.72 -12.92 9.64
C ILE A 92 5.82 -11.98 10.12
N ASP A 93 6.23 -11.08 9.24
CA ASP A 93 7.18 -10.03 9.57
C ASP A 93 6.49 -8.90 10.34
N VAL A 94 7.09 -8.50 11.44
CA VAL A 94 6.68 -7.36 12.27
C VAL A 94 7.61 -6.19 11.97
N HIS A 95 7.03 -5.02 11.71
CA HIS A 95 7.77 -3.80 11.40
C HIS A 95 7.34 -2.65 12.30
N VAL A 96 8.30 -1.80 12.65
CA VAL A 96 8.05 -0.54 13.35
C VAL A 96 8.20 0.62 12.38
N GLN A 97 7.09 1.29 12.08
CA GLN A 97 7.09 2.47 11.22
C GLN A 97 7.79 3.64 11.92
N PRO A 98 8.47 4.52 11.17
CA PRO A 98 9.10 5.71 11.74
C PRO A 98 8.06 6.67 12.32
N GLU A 99 8.47 7.45 13.32
CA GLU A 99 7.63 8.50 13.88
C GLU A 99 7.55 9.67 12.90
N ILE A 100 6.34 9.98 12.42
CA ILE A 100 6.13 11.12 11.52
C ILE A 100 6.13 12.40 12.37
N LYS A 101 7.28 13.08 12.42
CA LYS A 101 7.35 14.43 12.98
C LYS A 101 6.70 15.39 11.98
N VAL A 102 5.44 15.74 12.19
CA VAL A 102 4.75 16.77 11.40
C VAL A 102 5.42 18.10 11.70
N SER A 103 6.24 18.59 10.77
CA SER A 103 6.69 19.98 10.81
C SER A 103 5.47 20.90 10.70
N PRO A 104 5.46 22.08 11.34
CA PRO A 104 4.37 23.02 11.18
C PRO A 104 4.13 23.28 9.69
N PRO A 105 2.86 23.42 9.27
CA PRO A 105 2.55 23.70 7.88
C PRO A 105 3.31 24.95 7.42
N PRO A 106 3.80 25.00 6.17
CA PRO A 106 4.47 26.19 5.65
C PRO A 106 3.56 27.41 5.82
N SER A 107 4.09 28.46 6.46
CA SER A 107 3.38 29.71 6.67
C SER A 107 3.26 30.44 5.33
N TYR A 108 2.15 30.23 4.63
CA TYR A 108 1.81 31.05 3.46
C TYR A 108 1.42 32.44 3.95
N ARG A 109 2.31 33.41 3.76
CA ARG A 109 2.00 34.83 3.94
C ARG A 109 0.84 35.15 2.99
N SER A 110 -0.33 35.47 3.53
CA SER A 110 -1.46 35.91 2.71
C SER A 110 -1.05 37.17 1.96
N CYS A 111 -0.86 37.08 0.64
CA CYS A 111 -0.78 38.26 -0.21
C CYS A 111 -2.14 38.98 -0.10
N SER A 112 -2.19 40.05 0.68
CA SER A 112 -3.26 41.03 0.55
C SER A 112 -3.27 41.52 -0.90
N PRO A 113 -4.41 41.56 -1.59
CA PRO A 113 -4.49 42.17 -2.91
C PRO A 113 -4.19 43.65 -2.76
N THR A 114 -2.97 44.07 -3.07
CA THR A 114 -2.67 45.49 -3.26
C THR A 114 -3.35 45.90 -4.55
N GLU A 115 -4.41 46.68 -4.39
CA GLU A 115 -4.97 47.69 -5.30
C GLU A 115 -4.75 47.48 -6.81
N ALA A 116 -5.88 47.30 -7.49
CA ALA A 116 -6.01 47.31 -8.94
C ALA A 116 -5.30 48.53 -9.56
N VAL A 117 -4.18 48.29 -10.22
CA VAL A 117 -3.68 49.20 -11.26
C VAL A 117 -4.47 48.89 -12.53
N GLU A 118 -5.52 49.67 -12.75
CA GLU A 118 -6.15 49.78 -14.07
C GLU A 118 -5.09 50.23 -15.09
N LYS A 119 -4.84 49.40 -16.10
CA LYS A 119 -4.17 49.81 -17.34
C LYS A 119 -5.00 49.32 -18.53
N GLU A 120 -5.76 50.24 -19.09
CA GLU A 120 -6.28 50.22 -20.46
C GLU A 120 -5.43 51.21 -21.30
N PRO A 121 -5.49 51.21 -22.65
CA PRO A 121 -5.20 50.14 -23.60
C PRO A 121 -4.09 50.60 -24.60
N CYS A 122 -3.22 49.69 -25.06
CA CYS A 122 -2.27 50.03 -26.14
C CYS A 122 -2.76 49.53 -27.51
N SER A 123 -2.95 50.50 -28.40
CA SER A 123 -3.38 50.42 -29.79
C SER A 123 -2.66 49.37 -30.65
N SER A 124 -3.50 48.68 -31.42
CA SER A 124 -3.33 48.29 -32.83
C SER A 124 -1.93 48.01 -33.36
N SER A 125 -1.69 46.75 -33.76
CA SER A 125 -1.05 46.39 -35.03
C SER A 125 -1.34 44.92 -35.37
N ARG A 126 -2.25 44.69 -36.33
CA ARG A 126 -2.27 43.49 -37.20
C ARG A 126 -1.13 43.65 -38.22
N PRO A 127 -0.51 42.60 -38.79
CA PRO A 127 -1.14 41.47 -39.51
C PRO A 127 -0.48 40.12 -39.12
N SER A 128 -0.72 38.93 -39.66
CA SER A 128 -1.23 38.46 -40.95
C SER A 128 -1.75 37.04 -40.78
N SER A 129 -2.64 36.67 -41.68
CA SER A 129 -3.23 35.35 -41.93
C SER A 129 -2.25 34.17 -41.92
N HIS A 130 -2.60 33.09 -41.24
CA HIS A 130 -2.54 31.73 -41.83
C HIS A 130 -3.59 30.83 -41.17
N HIS A 131 -4.59 30.50 -41.97
CA HIS A 131 -5.71 29.61 -41.70
C HIS A 131 -5.22 28.16 -41.83
N ASN A 132 -5.28 27.37 -40.76
CA ASN A 132 -5.25 25.91 -40.87
C ASN A 132 -6.41 25.32 -40.06
N SER A 133 -7.49 25.10 -40.79
CA SER A 133 -8.68 24.35 -40.39
C SER A 133 -8.27 22.91 -40.06
N PHE A 134 -8.60 22.48 -38.85
CA PHE A 134 -8.47 21.11 -38.38
C PHE A 134 -9.70 20.34 -38.88
N ASP A 135 -9.54 19.51 -39.90
CA ASP A 135 -10.62 18.69 -40.46
C ASP A 135 -10.49 17.24 -39.96
N PRO A 136 -11.38 16.75 -39.07
CA PRO A 136 -11.24 15.46 -38.40
C PRO A 136 -11.74 14.24 -39.22
N ARG A 137 -11.75 14.29 -40.56
CA ARG A 137 -12.29 13.21 -41.41
C ARG A 137 -11.30 12.54 -42.37
N ARG A 138 -10.10 12.19 -41.88
CA ARG A 138 -9.19 11.28 -42.63
C ARG A 138 -8.44 10.33 -41.73
N PHE A 139 -9.09 9.27 -41.26
CA PHE A 139 -8.43 7.99 -40.99
C PHE A 139 -9.44 6.85 -41.11
N PHE A 140 -9.72 6.43 -42.34
CA PHE A 140 -10.15 5.06 -42.63
C PHE A 140 -9.56 4.61 -43.97
N HIS A 141 -9.00 3.39 -43.94
CA HIS A 141 -8.54 2.51 -45.03
C HIS A 141 -7.19 2.73 -45.74
N ARG A 142 -6.25 1.83 -45.43
CA ARG A 142 -5.56 0.94 -46.40
C ARG A 142 -4.92 -0.24 -45.64
N MET A 143 -5.59 -1.39 -45.51
CA MET A 143 -5.45 -2.62 -46.30
C MET A 143 -4.01 -3.14 -46.52
N SER A 144 -3.72 -4.22 -45.79
CA SER A 144 -3.22 -5.53 -46.27
C SER A 144 -2.35 -5.57 -47.52
N SER A 145 -1.07 -5.91 -47.35
CA SER A 145 -0.42 -7.14 -47.87
C SER A 145 0.93 -7.30 -47.21
#